data_AF-A0A965SQ62-F1
#
_entry.id   AF-A0A965SQ62-F1
#
_cell.length_a   1.000
_cell.length_b   1.000
_cell.length_c   1.000
_cell.angle_alpha   90.00
_cell.angle_beta   90.00
_cell.angle_gamma   90.00
#
_symmetry.space_group_name_H-M   'P 1'
#
loop_
_entity.id
_entity.type
_entity.pdbx_description
1 polymer ?
#
loop_
_entity_poly.entity_id
_entity_poly.type
_entity_poly.pdbx_seq_one_letter_code
_entity_poly.pdbx_strand_id
1 'polypeptide(L)'
;LAMSIKSKRQDLLGPKADDRLREMDFGKWEMHAWDDIPLSEFDAWTADFPNYRFGGEESTQEVIDRVANALQQVLSMNTSEVVWVTHAGVIKAVQFLSPEMQRKSISSAEEWPIQSPATGTWVCIDCG
;
A
#
# COMPACT_ATOMS: atom_id res chain seq x y z
N LEU A 1 -13.78 0.12 10.85
CA LEU A 1 -13.33 1.52 10.66
C LEU A 1 -14.11 2.26 9.57
N ALA A 2 -14.10 1.81 8.31
CA ALA A 2 -14.74 2.54 7.20
C ALA A 2 -16.25 2.85 7.42
N MET A 3 -17.01 1.91 7.98
CA MET A 3 -18.42 2.15 8.37
C MET A 3 -18.56 3.26 9.43
N SER A 4 -17.64 3.34 10.39
CA SER A 4 -17.63 4.38 11.43
C SER A 4 -17.26 5.76 10.87
N ILE A 5 -16.45 5.81 9.79
CA ILE A 5 -16.20 7.05 9.05
C ILE A 5 -17.47 7.48 8.32
N LYS A 6 -18.10 6.56 7.58
CA LYS A 6 -19.35 6.83 6.86
C LYS A 6 -20.48 7.29 7.79
N SER A 7 -20.59 6.75 9.00
CA SER A 7 -21.61 7.20 9.97
C SER A 7 -21.39 8.66 10.42
N LYS A 8 -20.15 9.15 10.39
CA LYS A 8 -19.78 10.54 10.74
C LYS A 8 -19.75 11.48 9.52
N ARG A 9 -19.49 10.95 8.33
CA ARG A 9 -19.43 11.67 7.04
C ARG A 9 -20.49 11.12 6.10
N GLN A 10 -21.73 11.56 6.32
CA GLN A 10 -22.90 11.09 5.57
C GLN A 10 -22.85 11.49 4.08
N ASP A 11 -22.04 12.48 3.73
CA ASP A 11 -21.74 12.94 2.37
C ASP A 11 -20.95 11.91 1.53
N LEU A 12 -20.20 10.99 2.17
CA LEU A 12 -19.50 9.93 1.45
C LEU A 12 -20.49 8.93 0.84
N LEU A 13 -20.23 8.43 -0.36
CA LEU A 13 -21.11 7.47 -1.06
C LEU A 13 -21.22 6.09 -0.35
N GLY A 14 -20.38 5.85 0.65
CA GLY A 14 -20.30 4.58 1.39
C GLY A 14 -19.01 3.82 1.08
N PRO A 15 -18.61 2.87 1.94
CA PRO A 15 -17.39 2.11 1.73
C PRO A 15 -17.57 1.12 0.58
N LYS A 16 -16.58 1.07 -0.31
CA LYS A 16 -16.43 0.04 -1.33
C LYS A 16 -15.18 -0.77 -1.00
N ALA A 17 -15.33 -2.07 -0.80
CA ALA A 17 -14.18 -2.96 -0.63
C ALA A 17 -13.41 -3.06 -1.95
N ASP A 18 -12.09 -3.09 -1.85
CA ASP A 18 -11.18 -3.19 -2.99
C ASP A 18 -9.99 -4.05 -2.59
N ASP A 19 -9.86 -5.22 -3.23
CA ASP A 19 -8.80 -6.18 -2.92
C ASP A 19 -7.41 -5.61 -3.19
N ARG A 20 -7.29 -4.61 -4.07
CA ARG A 20 -6.02 -3.94 -4.37
C ARG A 20 -5.51 -3.09 -3.22
N LEU A 21 -6.32 -2.85 -2.19
CA LEU A 21 -5.97 -2.08 -0.99
C LEU A 21 -5.70 -2.95 0.23
N ARG A 22 -5.58 -4.27 0.08
CA ARG A 22 -5.13 -5.18 1.14
C ARG A 22 -3.65 -4.95 1.43
N GLU A 23 -3.20 -5.29 2.64
CA GLU A 23 -1.76 -5.30 2.92
C GLU A 23 -1.03 -6.30 2.01
N MET A 24 0.29 -6.13 1.88
CA MET A 24 1.16 -7.13 1.26
C MET A 24 0.91 -8.51 1.87
N ASP A 25 0.83 -9.54 1.03
CA ASP A 25 0.73 -10.93 1.50
C ASP A 25 2.12 -11.44 1.90
N PHE A 26 2.34 -11.63 3.20
CA PHE A 26 3.61 -12.13 3.74
C PHE A 26 3.69 -13.66 3.78
N GLY A 27 2.71 -14.36 3.21
CA GLY A 27 2.71 -15.80 3.02
C GLY A 27 2.93 -16.61 4.30
N LYS A 28 3.94 -17.47 4.30
CA LYS A 28 4.27 -18.31 5.47
C LYS A 28 4.56 -17.51 6.74
N TRP A 29 4.88 -16.21 6.61
CA TRP A 29 5.20 -15.31 7.72
C TRP A 29 3.98 -14.54 8.25
N GLU A 30 2.79 -14.71 7.64
CA GLU A 30 1.56 -14.18 8.20
C GLU A 30 1.38 -14.60 9.66
N MET A 31 0.89 -13.67 10.48
CA MET A 31 0.66 -13.86 11.93
C MET A 31 1.91 -14.17 12.77
N HIS A 32 3.12 -14.03 12.23
CA HIS A 32 4.36 -14.13 13.01
C HIS A 32 4.83 -12.75 13.46
N ALA A 33 5.49 -12.67 14.62
CA ALA A 33 6.18 -11.45 14.99
C ALA A 33 7.40 -11.26 14.09
N TRP A 34 7.74 -10.01 13.77
CA TRP A 34 8.93 -9.70 12.96
C TRP A 34 10.21 -10.28 13.56
N ASP A 35 10.32 -10.30 14.90
CA ASP A 35 11.47 -10.86 15.63
C ASP A 35 11.61 -12.39 15.49
N ASP A 36 10.55 -13.08 15.08
CA ASP A 36 10.56 -14.53 14.87
C ASP A 36 10.99 -14.92 13.44
N ILE A 37 11.13 -13.95 12.54
CA ILE A 37 11.50 -14.19 11.15
C ILE A 37 13.04 -14.16 11.01
N PRO A 38 13.66 -15.17 10.36
CA PRO A 38 15.10 -15.18 10.16
C PRO A 38 15.60 -13.94 9.40
N LEU A 39 16.68 -13.33 9.88
CA LEU A 39 17.29 -12.16 9.23
C LEU A 39 17.60 -12.39 7.74
N SER A 40 17.98 -13.61 7.37
CA SER A 40 18.25 -14.00 5.98
C SER A 40 17.07 -13.83 5.03
N GLU A 41 15.83 -13.88 5.52
CA GLU A 41 14.64 -13.63 4.69
C GLU A 41 14.53 -12.14 4.37
N PHE A 42 14.84 -11.25 5.32
CA PHE A 42 14.91 -9.81 5.07
C PHE A 42 16.08 -9.43 4.18
N ASP A 43 17.25 -10.05 4.36
CA ASP A 43 18.41 -9.83 3.51
C ASP A 43 18.10 -10.25 2.06
N ALA A 44 17.48 -11.41 1.86
CA ALA A 44 17.07 -11.87 0.54
C ALA A 44 16.02 -10.94 -0.10
N TRP A 45 15.05 -10.47 0.69
CA TRP A 45 14.04 -9.53 0.21
C TRP A 45 14.64 -8.20 -0.17
N THR A 46 15.51 -7.63 0.65
CA THR A 46 16.13 -6.33 0.35
C THR A 46 17.13 -6.40 -0.81
N ALA A 47 17.79 -7.54 -1.01
CA ALA A 47 18.72 -7.77 -2.13
C ALA A 47 18.03 -7.89 -3.51
N ASP A 48 16.80 -8.40 -3.56
CA ASP A 48 15.97 -8.47 -4.77
C ASP A 48 14.58 -7.89 -4.50
N PHE A 49 14.57 -6.64 -4.02
CA PHE A 49 13.37 -5.97 -3.53
C PHE A 49 12.17 -5.94 -4.49
N PRO A 50 12.35 -5.79 -5.82
CA PRO A 50 11.21 -5.76 -6.73
C PRO A 50 10.57 -7.14 -6.90
N ASN A 51 11.35 -8.21 -6.91
CA ASN A 51 10.90 -9.53 -7.38
C ASN A 51 10.80 -10.58 -6.28
N TYR A 52 11.54 -10.44 -5.18
CA TYR A 52 11.51 -11.39 -4.09
C TYR A 52 10.11 -11.40 -3.44
N ARG A 53 9.53 -12.60 -3.38
CA ARG A 53 8.20 -12.83 -2.77
C ARG A 53 8.40 -13.16 -1.31
N PHE A 54 8.19 -12.19 -0.42
CA PHE A 54 8.43 -12.41 1.01
C PHE A 54 7.46 -13.45 1.55
N GLY A 55 8.01 -14.50 2.19
CA GLY A 55 7.21 -15.64 2.64
C GLY A 55 6.54 -16.46 1.52
N GLY A 56 6.88 -16.18 0.26
CA GLY A 56 6.49 -16.95 -0.93
C GLY A 56 5.32 -16.39 -1.75
N GLU A 57 4.57 -15.41 -1.24
CA GLU A 57 3.27 -15.04 -1.83
C GLU A 57 3.31 -13.79 -2.70
N GLU A 58 3.65 -12.60 -2.20
CA GLU A 58 3.61 -11.35 -2.98
C GLU A 58 4.97 -10.64 -2.96
N SER A 59 5.35 -9.98 -4.07
CA SER A 59 6.53 -9.09 -4.13
C SER A 59 6.15 -7.62 -3.95
N THR A 60 7.13 -6.77 -3.60
CA THR A 60 6.89 -5.33 -3.45
C THR A 60 6.39 -4.70 -4.76
N GLN A 61 6.90 -5.14 -5.91
CA GLN A 61 6.44 -4.64 -7.20
C GLN A 61 4.98 -5.00 -7.48
N GLU A 62 4.53 -6.20 -7.10
CA GLU A 62 3.13 -6.60 -7.27
C GLU A 62 2.18 -5.72 -6.43
N VAL A 63 2.58 -5.38 -5.20
CA VAL A 63 1.87 -4.40 -4.37
C VAL A 63 1.80 -3.04 -5.07
N ILE A 64 2.93 -2.53 -5.58
CA ILE A 64 2.97 -1.26 -6.31
C ILE A 64 2.03 -1.29 -7.52
N ASP A 65 2.05 -2.37 -8.30
CA ASP A 65 1.26 -2.49 -9.53
C ASP A 65 -0.25 -2.49 -9.26
N ARG A 66 -0.71 -3.25 -8.25
CA ARG A 66 -2.13 -3.25 -7.87
C ARG A 66 -2.59 -1.91 -7.29
N VAL A 67 -1.72 -1.23 -6.54
CA VAL A 67 -2.01 0.10 -6.00
C VAL A 67 -2.05 1.15 -7.12
N ALA A 68 -1.13 1.09 -8.08
CA ALA A 68 -1.16 1.94 -9.27
C ALA A 68 -2.46 1.75 -10.06
N ASN A 69 -2.95 0.50 -10.20
CA ASN A 69 -4.24 0.22 -10.83
C ASN A 69 -5.42 0.85 -10.07
N ALA A 70 -5.41 0.80 -8.74
CA ALA A 70 -6.44 1.45 -7.91
C ALA A 70 -6.39 2.97 -8.05
N LEU A 71 -5.18 3.55 -8.07
CA LEU A 71 -4.97 4.99 -8.20
C LEU A 71 -5.42 5.50 -9.56
N GLN A 72 -5.02 4.84 -10.66
CA GLN A 72 -5.46 5.18 -12.01
C GLN A 72 -6.98 5.18 -12.17
N GLN A 73 -7.66 4.21 -11.54
CA GLN A 73 -9.11 4.20 -11.52
C GLN A 73 -9.67 5.45 -10.82
N VAL A 74 -9.14 5.82 -9.65
CA VAL A 74 -9.60 7.02 -8.91
C VAL A 74 -9.35 8.29 -9.73
N LEU A 75 -8.17 8.44 -10.33
CA LEU A 75 -7.83 9.60 -11.16
C LEU A 75 -8.72 9.74 -12.40
N SER A 76 -9.30 8.63 -12.88
CA SER A 76 -10.26 8.65 -13.99
C SER A 76 -11.69 9.00 -13.56
N MET A 77 -11.98 9.05 -12.25
CA MET A 77 -13.30 9.38 -11.74
C MET A 77 -13.46 10.90 -11.64
N ASN A 78 -14.66 11.40 -11.92
CA ASN A 78 -15.02 12.79 -11.69
C ASN A 78 -15.36 13.02 -10.20
N THR A 79 -14.37 12.88 -9.33
CA THR A 79 -14.51 13.07 -7.88
C THR A 79 -13.41 13.97 -7.36
N SER A 80 -13.76 14.90 -6.46
CA SER A 80 -12.80 15.86 -5.90
C SER A 80 -11.96 15.27 -4.77
N GLU A 81 -12.47 14.27 -4.05
CA GLU A 81 -11.79 13.67 -2.90
C GLU A 81 -12.14 12.18 -2.79
N VAL A 82 -11.14 11.37 -2.44
CA VAL A 82 -11.31 9.95 -2.10
C VAL A 82 -10.59 9.65 -0.80
N VAL A 83 -11.21 8.80 0.03
CA VAL A 83 -10.60 8.30 1.26
C VAL A 83 -10.36 6.81 1.11
N TRP A 84 -9.10 6.38 1.24
CA TRP A 84 -8.74 4.97 1.36
C TRP A 84 -8.51 4.60 2.82
N VAL A 85 -9.10 3.49 3.26
CA VAL A 85 -8.84 2.87 4.55
C VAL A 85 -8.05 1.61 4.28
N THR A 86 -6.76 1.62 4.60
CA THR A 86 -5.81 0.60 4.16
C THR A 86 -4.63 0.47 5.14
N HIS A 87 -3.52 -0.09 4.69
CA HIS A 87 -2.39 -0.55 5.48
C HIS A 87 -1.08 0.16 5.08
N ALA A 88 0.00 -0.11 5.82
CA ALA A 88 1.25 0.62 5.66
C ALA A 88 1.89 0.37 4.28
N GLY A 89 1.92 -0.88 3.79
CA GLY A 89 2.51 -1.20 2.49
C GLY A 89 1.81 -0.47 1.34
N VAL A 90 0.48 -0.39 1.39
CA VAL A 90 -0.33 0.34 0.39
C VAL A 90 -0.07 1.84 0.46
N ILE A 91 -0.04 2.44 1.66
CA ILE A 91 0.24 3.88 1.82
C ILE A 91 1.62 4.23 1.25
N LYS A 92 2.62 3.39 1.52
CA LYS A 92 3.97 3.55 0.98
C LYS A 92 4.02 3.39 -0.53
N ALA A 93 3.25 2.45 -1.09
CA ALA A 93 3.10 2.34 -2.55
C ALA A 93 2.52 3.63 -3.15
N VAL A 94 1.50 4.23 -2.54
CA VAL A 94 0.96 5.52 -3.02
C VAL A 94 2.01 6.63 -2.90
N GLN A 95 2.73 6.75 -1.78
CA GLN A 95 3.80 7.74 -1.62
C GLN A 95 4.94 7.56 -2.65
N PHE A 96 5.28 6.30 -2.97
CA PHE A 96 6.25 6.00 -4.01
C PHE A 96 5.74 6.49 -5.37
N LEU A 97 4.46 6.22 -5.70
CA LEU A 97 3.83 6.60 -6.96
C LEU A 97 3.51 8.11 -7.06
N SER A 98 3.37 8.82 -5.93
CA SER A 98 2.80 10.16 -5.88
C SER A 98 3.49 11.26 -6.69
N PRO A 99 4.83 11.25 -6.91
CA PRO A 99 5.46 12.30 -7.71
C PRO A 99 4.96 12.37 -9.16
N GLU A 100 4.49 11.25 -9.71
CA GLU A 100 4.06 11.15 -11.12
C GLU A 100 2.63 10.63 -11.26
N MET A 101 2.04 10.10 -10.19
CA MET A 101 0.71 9.50 -10.16
C MET A 101 0.49 8.40 -11.23
N GLN A 102 1.58 7.71 -11.61
CA GLN A 102 1.58 6.69 -12.64
C GLN A 102 2.30 5.42 -12.19
N ARG A 103 2.02 4.30 -12.85
CA ARG A 103 2.71 3.02 -12.61
C ARG A 103 4.19 3.18 -12.91
N LYS A 104 5.04 2.77 -11.97
CA LYS A 104 6.48 2.67 -12.16
C LYS A 104 7.05 1.48 -11.41
N SER A 105 8.21 1.04 -11.88
CA SER A 105 8.95 -0.04 -11.25
C SER A 105 9.86 0.49 -10.16
N ILE A 106 9.92 -0.23 -9.04
CA ILE A 106 10.92 -0.01 -8.00
C ILE A 106 12.19 -0.77 -8.37
N SER A 107 13.36 -0.16 -8.16
CA SER A 107 14.64 -0.81 -8.49
C SER A 107 15.32 -1.40 -7.25
N SER A 108 15.15 -0.78 -6.08
CA SER A 108 15.79 -1.20 -4.83
C SER A 108 14.98 -0.81 -3.60
N ALA A 109 15.31 -1.38 -2.45
CA ALA A 109 14.69 -1.05 -1.16
C ALA A 109 14.91 0.42 -0.74
N GLU A 110 15.94 1.09 -1.26
CA GLU A 110 16.27 2.49 -0.94
C GLU A 110 15.26 3.48 -1.51
N GLU A 111 14.58 3.10 -2.59
CA GLU A 111 13.51 3.89 -3.19
C GLU A 111 12.19 3.77 -2.42
N TRP A 112 12.08 2.78 -1.53
CA TRP A 112 10.88 2.55 -0.74
C TRP A 112 10.74 3.64 0.34
N PRO A 113 9.60 4.36 0.42
CA PRO A 113 9.45 5.47 1.35
C PRO A 113 9.80 5.08 2.80
N ILE A 114 10.55 5.91 3.52
CA ILE A 114 10.88 5.61 4.92
C ILE A 114 9.72 5.98 5.83
N GLN A 115 9.01 7.08 5.52
CA GLN A 115 7.95 7.61 6.35
C GLN A 115 6.67 6.78 6.22
N SER A 116 6.21 6.23 7.34
CA SER A 116 4.87 5.63 7.45
C SER A 116 4.05 6.41 8.47
N PRO A 117 2.74 6.57 8.28
CA PRO A 117 1.89 7.16 9.31
C PRO A 117 1.94 6.31 10.59
N ALA A 118 1.95 6.99 11.73
CA ALA A 118 1.82 6.33 13.02
C ALA A 118 0.44 5.65 13.16
N THR A 119 0.33 4.70 14.07
CA THR A 119 -0.93 4.01 14.33
C THR A 119 -2.06 4.99 14.63
N GLY A 120 -3.16 4.89 13.86
CA GLY A 120 -4.32 5.76 14.01
C GLY A 120 -4.20 7.14 13.36
N THR A 121 -3.12 7.42 12.62
CA THR A 121 -2.99 8.64 11.82
C THR A 121 -3.26 8.38 10.35
N TRP A 122 -3.27 9.45 9.55
CA TRP A 122 -3.51 9.42 8.11
C TRP A 122 -2.50 10.30 7.38
N VAL A 123 -2.40 10.13 6.07
CA VAL A 123 -1.68 11.02 5.17
C VAL A 123 -2.65 11.58 4.14
N CYS A 124 -2.39 12.80 3.67
CA CYS A 124 -3.09 13.39 2.54
C CYS A 124 -2.11 13.49 1.37
N ILE A 125 -2.55 13.07 0.19
CA ILE A 125 -1.74 13.08 -1.03
C ILE A 125 -2.54 13.87 -2.07
N ASP A 126 -1.95 14.98 -2.51
CA ASP A 126 -2.50 15.79 -3.59
C ASP A 126 -2.28 15.08 -4.92
N CYS A 127 -3.32 15.01 -5.73
CA CYS A 127 -3.33 14.29 -7.00
C CYS A 127 -3.29 15.23 -8.22
N GLY A 128 -3.26 16.55 -8.00
CA GLY A 128 -3.30 17.57 -9.05
C GLY A 128 -4.71 18.04 -9.38
#